data_AF-A0A453J6N1-F1
#
_entry.id   AF-A0A453J6N1-F1
#
_cell.length_a   1.000
_cell.length_b   1.000
_cell.length_c   1.000
_cell.angle_alpha   90.00
_cell.angle_beta   90.00
_cell.angle_gamma   90.00
#
_symmetry.space_group_name_H-M   'P 1'
#
loop_
_entity.id
_entity.type
_entity.pdbx_description
1 polymer ?
#
loop_
_entity_poly.entity_id
_entity_poly.type
_entity_poly.pdbx_seq_one_letter_code
_entity_poly.pdbx_strand_id
1 'polypeptide(L)'
;MKCFIFDFFNARLHFGCSRMQMYPLEMEGNSNPKTTNKPKYSKFTQQELPACKPLLTPEIVIAAFALIGALFVPIGLASLHASRQVVELVHRYDASCVPVDDKVGFIQNSRTDKTCTVTMTVPKYMKSPIHVYYLIDGFYQNHRRYVRSRSDKQLRYKSAAHLTSDCVPEGDTADHAPIVPCGLVAWSLFNDTYTVRVNGVVTQVNKKDIAWKSDKNNKFGKNIYPSNFQKGRLIGGATLNESIPVRGYFHHPAYALLLVLRDLRAGI
;
A
#
# COMPACT_ATOMS: atom_id res chain seq x y z
N MET A 1 11.57 15.93 40.14
CA MET A 1 11.65 15.27 38.82
C MET A 1 12.16 16.31 37.83
N LYS A 2 13.42 16.18 37.39
CA LYS A 2 13.93 17.02 36.30
C LYS A 2 13.20 16.59 35.04
N CYS A 3 12.56 17.53 34.33
CA CYS A 3 12.12 17.27 32.96
C CYS A 3 13.39 17.03 32.13
N PHE A 4 13.71 15.78 31.85
CA PHE A 4 14.68 15.44 30.83
C PHE A 4 13.95 15.54 29.49
N ILE A 5 14.34 16.54 28.70
CA ILE A 5 14.14 16.55 27.26
C ILE A 5 15.53 16.34 26.66
N PHE A 6 15.63 15.42 25.71
CA PHE A 6 16.85 15.10 24.98
C PHE A 6 17.40 16.37 24.32
N ASP A 7 18.57 16.82 24.80
CA ASP A 7 19.38 17.85 24.15
C ASP A 7 20.01 17.27 22.89
N PHE A 8 19.38 17.49 21.73
CA PHE A 8 20.04 17.44 20.43
C PHE A 8 20.06 18.88 19.89
N PHE A 9 21.25 19.46 19.85
CA PHE A 9 21.59 20.86 19.53
C PHE A 9 21.48 21.88 20.67
N ASN A 10 22.63 22.50 20.91
CA ASN A 10 23.00 23.45 21.96
C ASN A 10 22.25 24.80 21.82
N ALA A 11 20.92 24.79 21.98
CA ALA A 11 20.10 25.98 22.12
C ALA A 11 19.45 25.92 23.50
N ARG A 12 19.92 26.78 24.42
CA ARG A 12 19.42 26.88 25.79
C ARG A 12 17.98 27.42 25.78
N LEU A 13 17.02 26.53 25.54
CA LEU A 13 15.60 26.81 25.70
C LEU A 13 15.34 27.03 27.19
N HIS A 14 15.15 28.30 27.57
CA HIS A 14 14.61 28.64 28.88
C HIS A 14 13.13 28.24 28.92
N PHE A 15 12.88 26.95 29.12
CA PHE A 15 11.57 26.48 29.58
C PHE A 15 11.42 26.97 31.02
N GLY A 16 10.80 28.14 31.17
CA GLY A 16 10.40 28.67 32.46
C GLY A 16 9.36 27.75 33.11
N CYS A 17 9.81 26.66 33.71
CA CYS A 17 9.05 25.98 34.73
C CYS A 17 9.20 26.84 35.99
N SER A 18 8.29 27.78 36.20
CA SER A 18 8.26 28.58 37.42
C SER A 18 8.34 27.63 38.61
N ARG A 19 9.48 27.67 39.31
CA ARG A 19 9.73 26.90 40.52
C ARG A 19 8.75 27.42 41.56
N MET A 20 7.63 26.74 41.75
CA MET A 20 6.74 26.99 42.88
C MET A 20 7.62 26.93 44.14
N GLN A 21 7.79 28.06 44.83
CA GLN A 21 8.51 28.12 46.09
C GLN A 21 7.85 27.12 47.04
N MET A 22 8.65 26.16 47.48
CA MET A 22 8.28 25.17 48.49
C MET A 22 8.33 25.91 49.83
N TYR A 23 7.18 26.32 50.37
CA TYR A 23 7.11 26.74 51.76
C TYR A 23 7.27 25.51 52.67
N PRO A 24 7.94 25.62 53.84
CA PRO A 24 8.21 24.48 54.70
C PRO A 24 6.90 23.86 55.21
N LEU A 25 6.88 22.53 55.29
CA LEU A 25 5.81 21.76 55.93
C LEU A 25 5.82 22.07 57.44
N GLU A 26 4.81 22.78 57.92
CA GLU A 26 4.43 22.71 59.32
C GLU A 26 3.76 21.35 59.58
N MET A 27 4.44 20.54 60.39
CA MET A 27 3.86 19.37 61.04
C MET A 27 3.36 19.82 62.41
N GLU A 28 2.05 19.96 62.58
CA GLU A 28 1.45 19.86 63.90
C GLU A 28 0.35 18.80 63.92
N GLY A 29 0.46 17.96 64.94
CA GLY A 29 -0.44 16.86 65.18
C GLY A 29 -1.63 17.24 66.06
N ASN A 30 -2.69 16.45 65.84
CA ASN A 30 -3.60 15.86 66.83
C ASN A 30 -5.07 16.36 66.91
N SER A 31 -5.94 15.39 66.62
CA SER A 31 -7.27 15.05 67.17
C SER A 31 -8.53 15.94 66.98
N ASN A 32 -9.38 15.47 66.04
CA ASN A 32 -10.87 15.39 66.00
C ASN A 32 -11.73 16.64 65.68
N PRO A 33 -12.93 16.51 65.04
CA PRO A 33 -13.70 15.31 64.65
C PRO A 33 -13.95 15.14 63.13
N LYS A 34 -14.49 13.97 62.74
CA LYS A 34 -14.79 13.54 61.36
C LYS A 34 -15.71 14.52 60.60
N THR A 35 -15.19 15.11 59.52
CA THR A 35 -16.00 15.70 58.44
C THR A 35 -16.36 14.59 57.46
N THR A 36 -17.59 14.07 57.54
CA THR A 36 -18.02 12.86 56.81
C THR A 36 -18.11 13.03 55.28
N ASN A 37 -18.05 14.26 54.78
CA ASN A 37 -18.11 14.57 53.34
C ASN A 37 -16.82 15.21 52.78
N LYS A 38 -15.69 15.18 53.51
CA LYS A 38 -14.44 15.77 53.00
C LYS A 38 -13.73 14.77 52.08
N PRO A 39 -13.50 15.10 50.79
CA PRO A 39 -12.79 14.22 49.89
C PRO A 39 -11.35 14.01 50.35
N LYS A 40 -10.83 12.79 50.15
CA LYS A 40 -9.47 12.41 50.54
C LYS A 40 -8.46 13.31 49.84
N TYR A 41 -7.60 13.96 50.63
CA TYR A 41 -6.57 14.84 50.10
C TYR A 41 -5.45 14.04 49.41
N SER A 42 -5.24 14.30 48.14
CA SER A 42 -4.06 13.88 47.38
C SER A 42 -3.78 14.91 46.29
N LYS A 43 -2.53 15.05 45.85
CA LYS A 43 -2.18 15.97 44.75
C LYS A 43 -2.94 15.67 43.46
N PHE A 44 -3.35 14.41 43.26
CA PHE A 44 -4.19 14.00 42.14
C PHE A 44 -5.65 14.46 42.30
N THR A 45 -6.26 14.20 43.46
CA THR A 45 -7.66 14.59 43.74
C THR A 45 -7.87 16.10 43.84
N GLN A 46 -6.81 16.84 44.20
CA GLN A 46 -6.80 18.31 44.22
C GLN A 46 -6.32 18.94 42.91
N GLN A 47 -5.94 18.13 41.91
CA GLN A 47 -5.41 18.59 40.62
C GLN A 47 -4.15 19.48 40.74
N GLU A 48 -3.35 19.25 41.80
CA GLU A 48 -2.09 19.95 42.09
C GLU A 48 -0.87 19.13 41.65
N LEU A 49 -1.02 18.29 40.63
CA LEU A 49 0.12 17.58 40.07
C LEU A 49 1.11 18.56 39.43
N PRO A 50 2.43 18.31 39.55
CA PRO A 50 3.42 19.14 38.89
C PRO A 50 3.23 19.06 37.38
N ALA A 51 2.86 20.17 36.76
CA ALA A 51 2.68 20.30 35.32
C ALA A 51 3.61 21.38 34.78
N CYS A 52 4.26 21.10 33.65
CA CYS A 52 4.91 22.14 32.86
C CYS A 52 3.84 22.79 31.98
N LYS A 53 3.67 24.10 32.10
CA LYS A 53 2.76 24.88 31.25
C LYS A 53 3.63 25.72 30.30
N PRO A 54 3.92 25.24 29.08
CA PRO A 54 4.73 26.02 28.16
C PRO A 54 3.95 27.26 27.70
N LEU A 55 4.49 28.45 27.93
CA LEU A 55 3.99 29.68 27.32
C LEU A 55 4.65 29.83 25.95
N LEU A 56 3.85 29.73 24.88
CA LEU A 56 4.29 29.95 23.51
C LEU A 56 4.44 31.45 23.25
N THR A 57 5.61 32.00 23.53
CA THR A 57 5.93 33.39 23.14
C THR A 57 6.27 33.46 21.65
N PRO A 58 6.00 34.60 20.97
CA PRO A 58 6.29 34.75 19.55
C PRO A 58 7.75 34.43 19.18
N GLU A 59 8.71 34.76 20.03
CA GLU A 59 10.14 34.49 19.80
C GLU A 59 10.45 32.99 19.71
N ILE A 60 9.90 32.19 20.63
CA ILE A 60 10.10 30.73 20.64
C ILE A 60 9.48 30.12 19.38
N VAL A 61 8.30 30.61 18.98
CA VAL A 61 7.59 30.13 17.80
C VAL A 61 8.37 30.47 16.51
N ILE A 62 8.88 31.70 16.39
CA ILE A 62 9.70 32.12 15.24
C ILE A 62 10.97 31.29 15.15
N ALA A 63 11.69 31.10 16.28
CA ALA A 63 12.91 30.29 16.31
C ALA A 63 12.64 28.82 15.93
N ALA A 64 11.55 28.24 16.43
CA ALA A 64 11.15 26.87 16.09
C ALA A 64 10.84 26.73 14.59
N PHE A 65 10.07 27.66 14.01
CA PHE A 65 9.78 27.65 12.58
C PHE A 65 11.01 27.88 11.71
N ALA A 66 11.94 28.76 12.12
CA ALA A 66 13.20 28.97 11.42
C ALA A 66 14.06 27.69 11.40
N LEU A 67 14.11 26.95 12.51
CA LEU A 67 14.83 25.67 12.59
C LEU A 67 14.19 24.61 11.68
N ILE A 68 12.87 24.46 11.74
CA ILE A 68 12.14 23.51 10.87
C ILE A 68 12.34 23.87 9.40
N GLY A 69 12.29 25.15 9.05
CA GLY A 69 12.55 25.64 7.70
C GLY A 69 13.98 25.32 7.24
N ALA A 70 14.98 25.61 8.06
CA ALA A 70 16.38 25.31 7.76
C ALA A 70 16.64 23.80 7.57
N LEU A 71 15.88 22.93 8.24
CA LEU A 71 15.95 21.48 8.06
C LEU A 71 15.21 21.00 6.80
N PHE A 72 13.99 21.49 6.55
CA PHE A 72 13.13 20.97 5.48
C PHE A 72 13.45 21.57 4.10
N VAL A 73 14.01 22.77 4.01
CA VAL A 73 14.44 23.36 2.73
C VAL A 73 15.47 22.49 2.01
N PRO A 74 16.60 22.07 2.62
CA PRO A 74 17.58 21.23 1.92
C PRO A 74 17.02 19.85 1.58
N ILE A 75 16.21 19.25 2.47
CA ILE A 75 15.53 17.97 2.20
C ILE A 75 14.58 18.11 1.00
N GLY A 76 13.81 19.20 0.94
CA GLY A 76 12.91 19.51 -0.16
C GLY A 76 13.64 19.71 -1.48
N LEU A 77 14.75 20.47 -1.48
CA LEU A 77 15.59 20.66 -2.66
C LEU A 77 16.22 19.36 -3.16
N ALA A 78 16.76 18.53 -2.25
CA ALA A 78 17.31 17.23 -2.60
C ALA A 78 16.23 16.28 -3.17
N SER A 79 15.06 16.24 -2.55
CA SER A 79 13.92 15.42 -3.00
C SER A 79 13.40 15.88 -4.37
N LEU A 80 13.30 17.20 -4.59
CA LEU A 80 12.88 17.77 -5.87
C LEU A 80 13.90 17.47 -6.97
N HIS A 81 15.20 17.59 -6.65
CA HIS A 81 16.27 17.24 -7.58
C HIS A 81 16.20 15.76 -7.98
N ALA A 82 16.06 14.86 -6.99
CA ALA A 82 15.92 13.43 -7.24
C ALA A 82 14.66 13.10 -8.07
N SER A 83 13.53 13.74 -7.77
CA SER A 83 12.27 13.56 -8.51
C SER A 83 12.38 13.97 -9.98
N ARG A 84 13.03 15.12 -10.27
CA ARG A 84 13.22 15.61 -11.65
C ARG A 84 14.18 14.76 -12.49
N GLN A 85 14.99 13.90 -11.87
CA GLN A 85 15.87 12.99 -12.60
C GLN A 85 15.15 11.75 -13.13
N VAL A 86 13.96 11.43 -12.61
CA VAL A 86 13.17 10.27 -13.05
C VAL A 86 12.62 10.54 -14.44
N VAL A 87 12.92 9.64 -15.38
CA VAL A 87 12.35 9.65 -16.72
C VAL A 87 11.18 8.66 -16.72
N GLU A 88 9.99 9.14 -17.05
CA GLU A 88 8.78 8.31 -17.16
C GLU A 88 8.23 8.41 -18.59
N LEU A 89 7.78 7.27 -19.11
CA LEU A 89 7.14 7.17 -20.41
C LEU A 89 5.75 6.58 -20.21
N VAL A 90 4.72 7.36 -20.51
CA VAL A 90 3.32 6.94 -20.40
C VAL A 90 2.70 6.97 -21.78
N HIS A 91 2.13 5.85 -22.20
CA HIS A 91 1.39 5.76 -23.46
C HIS A 91 0.12 4.94 -23.27
N ARG A 92 -0.99 5.50 -23.72
CA ARG A 92 -2.31 4.89 -23.69
C ARG A 92 -2.58 4.19 -25.02
N TYR A 93 -2.73 2.87 -25.01
CA TYR A 93 -2.81 2.03 -26.22
C TYR A 93 -4.22 1.46 -26.50
N ASP A 94 -5.20 1.64 -25.60
CA ASP A 94 -6.55 1.08 -25.76
C ASP A 94 -7.27 1.61 -27.02
N ALA A 95 -7.15 2.91 -27.30
CA ALA A 95 -7.82 3.54 -28.46
C ALA A 95 -7.19 3.16 -29.80
N SER A 96 -5.87 2.95 -29.85
CA SER A 96 -5.15 2.58 -31.07
C SER A 96 -5.19 1.09 -31.36
N CYS A 97 -5.16 0.25 -30.31
CA CYS A 97 -5.12 -1.20 -30.44
C CYS A 97 -6.50 -1.86 -30.51
N VAL A 98 -7.57 -1.14 -30.16
CA VAL A 98 -8.97 -1.63 -30.30
C VAL A 98 -9.79 -0.59 -31.08
N PRO A 99 -9.55 -0.43 -32.39
CA PRO A 99 -10.18 0.62 -33.22
C PRO A 99 -11.57 0.18 -33.73
N VAL A 100 -12.40 -0.39 -32.86
CA VAL A 100 -13.72 -0.92 -33.20
C VAL A 100 -14.78 -0.46 -32.20
N ASP A 101 -16.01 -0.30 -32.70
CA ASP A 101 -17.15 0.08 -31.87
C ASP A 101 -17.52 -1.04 -30.88
N ASP A 102 -17.58 -2.29 -31.35
CA ASP A 102 -17.76 -3.47 -30.49
C ASP A 102 -16.42 -3.97 -29.93
N LYS A 103 -15.97 -3.29 -28.87
CA LYS A 103 -14.73 -3.65 -28.16
C LYS A 103 -14.80 -5.04 -27.53
N VAL A 104 -15.96 -5.41 -26.97
CA VAL A 104 -16.10 -6.69 -26.24
C VAL A 104 -16.05 -7.86 -27.21
N GLY A 105 -16.79 -7.80 -28.31
CA GLY A 105 -16.76 -8.82 -29.34
C GLY A 105 -15.37 -8.99 -29.96
N PHE A 106 -14.64 -7.89 -30.18
CA PHE A 106 -13.27 -7.95 -30.68
C PHE A 106 -12.30 -8.59 -29.71
N ILE A 107 -12.37 -8.25 -28.42
CA ILE A 107 -11.52 -8.83 -27.37
C ILE A 107 -11.79 -10.33 -27.21
N GLN A 108 -13.06 -10.76 -27.26
CA GLN A 108 -13.45 -12.15 -27.05
C GLN A 108 -13.21 -13.06 -28.28
N ASN A 109 -13.08 -12.48 -29.48
CA ASN A 109 -12.92 -13.27 -30.70
C ASN A 109 -11.52 -13.90 -30.76
N SER A 110 -11.41 -15.22 -30.65
CA SER A 110 -10.11 -15.92 -30.69
C SER A 110 -9.44 -15.93 -32.07
N ARG A 111 -10.17 -15.60 -33.14
CA ARG A 111 -9.67 -15.64 -34.53
C ARG A 111 -9.04 -14.33 -34.99
N THR A 112 -9.29 -13.22 -34.29
CA THR A 112 -8.72 -11.91 -34.65
C THR A 112 -7.31 -11.77 -34.12
N ASP A 113 -6.39 -11.31 -34.98
CA ASP A 113 -5.09 -10.84 -34.53
C ASP A 113 -5.28 -9.54 -33.74
N LYS A 114 -4.74 -9.52 -32.52
CA LYS A 114 -4.79 -8.38 -31.58
C LYS A 114 -3.42 -7.77 -31.39
N THR A 115 -2.44 -8.18 -32.20
CA THR A 115 -1.09 -7.66 -32.13
C THR A 115 -1.09 -6.19 -32.49
N CYS A 116 -0.64 -5.37 -31.55
CA CYS A 116 -0.58 -3.92 -31.70
C CYS A 116 0.85 -3.45 -31.45
N THR A 117 1.38 -2.63 -32.36
CA THR A 117 2.72 -2.06 -32.24
C THR A 117 2.61 -0.58 -31.95
N VAL A 118 3.23 -0.16 -30.85
CA VAL A 118 3.32 1.24 -30.45
C VAL A 118 4.79 1.66 -30.47
N THR A 119 5.07 2.78 -31.13
CA THR A 119 6.40 3.40 -31.14
C THR A 119 6.45 4.56 -30.17
N MET A 120 7.43 4.55 -29.27
CA MET A 120 7.64 5.61 -28.29
C MET A 120 9.06 6.16 -28.41
N THR A 121 9.18 7.49 -28.37
CA THR A 121 10.48 8.17 -28.38
C THR A 121 10.92 8.46 -26.96
N VAL A 122 12.12 7.99 -26.60
CA VAL A 122 12.71 8.22 -25.28
C VAL A 122 13.41 9.59 -25.27
N PRO A 123 12.95 10.59 -24.51
CA PRO A 123 13.49 11.95 -24.61
C PRO A 123 14.86 12.10 -23.96
N LYS A 124 15.20 11.22 -23.01
CA LYS A 124 16.44 11.26 -22.23
C LYS A 124 16.88 9.85 -21.88
N TYR A 125 18.18 9.62 -21.81
CA TYR A 125 18.76 8.35 -21.38
C TYR A 125 18.17 7.87 -20.03
N MET A 126 17.63 6.65 -20.03
CA MET A 126 17.10 5.99 -18.83
C MET A 126 18.19 5.11 -18.22
N LYS A 127 18.61 5.44 -16.99
CA LYS A 127 19.59 4.64 -16.25
C LYS A 127 18.95 3.32 -15.77
N SER A 128 19.66 2.20 -15.88
CA SER A 128 19.18 0.91 -15.37
C SER A 128 19.00 0.91 -13.84
N PRO A 129 18.07 0.12 -13.26
CA PRO A 129 17.12 -0.76 -13.93
C PRO A 129 15.90 0.00 -14.50
N ILE A 130 15.40 -0.46 -15.64
CA ILE A 130 14.18 0.08 -16.26
C ILE A 130 13.02 -0.82 -15.85
N HIS A 131 11.96 -0.22 -15.31
CA HIS A 131 10.76 -0.92 -14.90
C HIS A 131 9.62 -0.63 -15.88
N VAL A 132 8.87 -1.66 -16.24
CA VAL A 132 7.68 -1.54 -17.10
C VAL A 132 6.47 -1.64 -16.20
N TYR A 133 5.53 -0.71 -16.33
CA TYR A 133 4.28 -0.72 -15.59
C TYR A 133 3.12 -0.72 -16.58
N TYR A 134 2.07 -1.48 -16.29
CA TYR A 134 0.77 -1.25 -16.91
C TYR A 134 -0.07 -0.34 -16.01
N LEU A 135 -0.87 0.51 -16.65
CA LEU A 135 -1.83 1.38 -16.01
C LEU A 135 -3.23 0.98 -16.46
N ILE A 136 -4.14 0.75 -15.50
CA ILE A 136 -5.57 0.56 -15.78
C ILE A 136 -6.32 1.71 -15.13
N ASP A 137 -7.07 2.45 -15.94
CA ASP A 137 -8.01 3.49 -15.50
C ASP A 137 -9.44 2.94 -15.49
N GLY A 138 -10.28 3.48 -14.61
CA GLY A 138 -11.69 3.09 -14.49
C GLY A 138 -11.93 1.74 -13.81
N PHE A 139 -10.91 1.14 -13.19
CA PHE A 139 -11.00 -0.17 -12.55
C PHE A 139 -11.05 -0.06 -11.02
N TYR A 140 -12.24 -0.25 -10.44
CA TYR A 140 -12.50 -0.05 -9.01
C TYR A 140 -12.09 -1.26 -8.16
N GLN A 141 -10.79 -1.48 -8.00
CA GLN A 141 -10.27 -2.53 -7.12
C GLN A 141 -10.66 -2.34 -5.65
N ASN A 142 -10.80 -1.09 -5.21
CA ASN A 142 -11.19 -0.76 -3.84
C ASN A 142 -12.66 -1.08 -3.49
N HIS A 143 -13.47 -1.52 -4.47
CA HIS A 143 -14.86 -1.86 -4.21
C HIS A 143 -14.96 -3.02 -3.21
N ARG A 144 -15.72 -2.83 -2.11
CA ARG A 144 -15.78 -3.78 -0.97
C ARG A 144 -16.03 -5.22 -1.40
N ARG A 145 -16.93 -5.47 -2.36
CA ARG A 145 -17.20 -6.83 -2.86
C ARG A 145 -16.04 -7.41 -3.64
N TYR A 146 -15.31 -6.59 -4.41
CA TYR A 146 -14.14 -7.02 -5.17
C TYR A 146 -12.99 -7.37 -4.21
N VAL A 147 -12.69 -6.48 -3.26
CA VAL A 147 -11.66 -6.68 -2.22
C VAL A 147 -11.89 -7.95 -1.41
N ARG A 148 -13.15 -8.21 -1.03
CA ARG A 148 -13.51 -9.38 -0.23
C ARG A 148 -13.51 -10.68 -1.03
N SER A 149 -13.69 -10.61 -2.36
CA SER A 149 -13.83 -11.79 -3.24
C SER A 149 -12.48 -12.47 -3.50
N ARG A 150 -11.94 -13.11 -2.45
CA ARG A 150 -10.75 -13.97 -2.45
C ARG A 150 -10.67 -14.80 -1.16
N SER A 151 -9.91 -15.88 -1.17
CA SER A 151 -9.66 -16.71 0.03
C SER A 151 -8.16 -16.75 0.38
N ASP A 152 -7.76 -15.97 1.38
CA ASP A 152 -6.35 -15.90 1.80
C ASP A 152 -5.86 -17.26 2.36
N LYS A 153 -6.74 -18.05 2.98
CA LYS A 153 -6.42 -19.41 3.44
C LYS A 153 -6.15 -20.35 2.27
N GLN A 154 -6.96 -20.29 1.21
CA GLN A 154 -6.77 -21.09 -0.01
C GLN A 154 -5.44 -20.75 -0.70
N LEU A 155 -5.09 -19.46 -0.75
CA LEU A 155 -3.86 -18.97 -1.35
C LEU A 155 -2.59 -19.35 -0.56
N ARG A 156 -2.76 -19.75 0.71
CA ARG A 156 -1.65 -20.12 1.62
C ARG A 156 -1.52 -21.62 1.85
N TYR A 157 -2.63 -22.34 1.99
CA TYR A 157 -2.64 -23.76 2.40
C TYR A 157 -3.43 -24.63 1.42
N LYS A 158 -2.81 -25.72 0.96
CA LYS A 158 -3.44 -26.68 0.01
C LYS A 158 -4.70 -27.34 0.59
N SER A 159 -4.73 -27.57 1.90
CA SER A 159 -5.89 -28.15 2.61
C SER A 159 -7.11 -27.22 2.63
N ALA A 160 -6.93 -25.92 2.40
CA ALA A 160 -7.97 -24.92 2.41
C ALA A 160 -8.60 -24.68 1.02
N ALA A 161 -8.38 -25.58 0.05
CA ALA A 161 -8.94 -25.49 -1.31
C ALA A 161 -10.46 -25.28 -1.32
N HIS A 162 -11.18 -25.93 -0.41
CA HIS A 162 -12.63 -25.90 -0.25
C HIS A 162 -13.19 -24.62 0.39
N LEU A 163 -12.34 -23.71 0.90
CA LEU A 163 -12.79 -22.48 1.58
C LEU A 163 -13.07 -21.37 0.56
N THR A 164 -14.24 -21.43 -0.07
CA THR A 164 -14.67 -20.52 -1.16
C THR A 164 -15.75 -19.52 -0.74
N SER A 165 -16.18 -19.53 0.54
CA SER A 165 -17.30 -18.70 1.04
C SER A 165 -17.16 -17.20 0.82
N ASP A 166 -15.93 -16.67 0.90
CA ASP A 166 -15.67 -15.25 0.66
C ASP A 166 -15.46 -14.92 -0.82
N CYS A 167 -15.33 -15.93 -1.70
CA CYS A 167 -15.00 -15.79 -3.12
C CYS A 167 -16.20 -15.55 -4.04
N VAL A 168 -17.40 -15.32 -3.51
CA VAL A 168 -18.61 -15.08 -4.31
C VAL A 168 -18.40 -13.88 -5.27
N PRO A 169 -18.87 -13.95 -6.54
CA PRO A 169 -19.57 -15.08 -7.18
C PRO A 169 -18.65 -16.19 -7.71
N GLU A 170 -17.36 -15.92 -7.94
CA GLU A 170 -16.41 -16.86 -8.57
C GLU A 170 -15.74 -17.80 -7.55
N GLY A 171 -16.57 -18.45 -6.72
CA GLY A 171 -16.13 -19.38 -5.67
C GLY A 171 -15.98 -20.81 -6.17
N ASP A 172 -17.02 -21.30 -6.84
CA ASP A 172 -17.21 -22.69 -7.21
C ASP A 172 -17.69 -22.77 -8.68
N THR A 173 -17.46 -23.90 -9.33
CA THR A 173 -17.99 -24.17 -10.68
C THR A 173 -19.50 -24.39 -10.64
N ALA A 174 -20.14 -24.46 -11.82
CA ALA A 174 -21.55 -24.86 -11.94
C ALA A 174 -21.82 -26.24 -11.27
N ASP A 175 -20.85 -27.14 -11.32
CA ASP A 175 -20.90 -28.48 -10.71
C ASP A 175 -20.52 -28.46 -9.21
N HIS A 176 -20.47 -27.29 -8.58
CA HIS A 176 -20.13 -27.09 -7.16
C HIS A 176 -18.72 -27.57 -6.77
N ALA A 177 -17.79 -27.60 -7.72
CA ALA A 177 -16.39 -27.89 -7.44
C ALA A 177 -15.64 -26.58 -7.11
N PRO A 178 -14.78 -26.56 -6.07
CA PRO A 178 -14.07 -25.34 -5.69
C PRO A 178 -13.12 -24.89 -6.80
N ILE A 179 -13.11 -23.58 -7.05
CA ILE A 179 -12.17 -22.93 -7.96
C ILE A 179 -10.91 -22.56 -7.19
N VAL A 180 -9.73 -22.83 -7.74
CA VAL A 180 -8.45 -22.41 -7.18
C VAL A 180 -7.66 -21.68 -8.25
N PRO A 181 -7.17 -20.46 -8.00
CA PRO A 181 -7.61 -19.53 -6.94
C PRO A 181 -9.03 -19.00 -7.19
N CYS A 182 -9.86 -18.90 -6.16
CA CYS A 182 -11.21 -18.37 -6.26
C CYS A 182 -11.28 -16.84 -6.11
N GLY A 183 -12.40 -16.27 -6.59
CA GLY A 183 -12.81 -14.90 -6.36
C GLY A 183 -12.50 -13.93 -7.51
N LEU A 184 -13.19 -12.78 -7.50
CA LEU A 184 -13.13 -11.76 -8.55
C LEU A 184 -11.72 -11.21 -8.75
N VAL A 185 -10.92 -11.14 -7.67
CA VAL A 185 -9.53 -10.67 -7.76
C VAL A 185 -8.74 -11.58 -8.67
N ALA A 186 -8.81 -12.90 -8.46
CA ALA A 186 -8.13 -13.86 -9.32
C ALA A 186 -8.76 -13.92 -10.73
N TRP A 187 -10.09 -13.86 -10.80
CA TRP A 187 -10.85 -13.98 -12.04
C TRP A 187 -10.53 -12.90 -13.06
N SER A 188 -10.28 -11.67 -12.61
CA SER A 188 -9.95 -10.52 -13.46
C SER A 188 -8.43 -10.38 -13.67
N LEU A 189 -7.73 -11.51 -13.87
CA LEU A 189 -6.29 -11.51 -14.09
C LEU A 189 -5.91 -10.68 -15.33
N PHE A 190 -4.98 -9.73 -15.21
CA PHE A 190 -4.52 -8.99 -16.39
C PHE A 190 -3.89 -9.93 -17.43
N ASN A 191 -4.30 -9.83 -18.70
CA ASN A 191 -3.98 -10.82 -19.75
C ASN A 191 -3.12 -10.30 -20.91
N ASP A 192 -2.78 -9.02 -20.96
CA ASP A 192 -2.03 -8.54 -22.10
C ASP A 192 -0.57 -8.97 -22.02
N THR A 193 0.01 -9.20 -23.20
CA THR A 193 1.41 -9.60 -23.35
C THR A 193 2.17 -8.55 -24.13
N TYR A 194 3.36 -8.20 -23.64
CA TYR A 194 4.17 -7.14 -24.21
C TYR A 194 5.53 -7.70 -24.64
N THR A 195 5.99 -7.23 -25.79
CA THR A 195 7.36 -7.46 -26.28
C THR A 195 8.00 -6.12 -26.55
N VAL A 196 9.12 -5.83 -25.88
CA VAL A 196 9.82 -4.55 -26.02
C VAL A 196 10.92 -4.71 -27.06
N ARG A 197 10.99 -3.76 -28.00
CA ARG A 197 12.09 -3.65 -28.98
C ARG A 197 12.80 -2.32 -28.79
N VAL A 198 14.11 -2.36 -28.61
CA VAL A 198 14.97 -1.17 -28.51
C VAL A 198 15.84 -1.14 -29.76
N ASN A 199 15.71 -0.09 -30.59
CA ASN A 199 16.43 0.03 -31.87
C ASN A 199 16.32 -1.21 -32.77
N GLY A 200 15.12 -1.82 -32.83
CA GLY A 200 14.86 -3.04 -33.60
C GLY A 200 15.27 -4.34 -32.91
N VAL A 201 15.99 -4.29 -31.79
CA VAL A 201 16.43 -5.48 -31.04
C VAL A 201 15.39 -5.87 -30.00
N VAL A 202 14.91 -7.12 -30.07
CA VAL A 202 13.99 -7.69 -29.07
C VAL A 202 14.71 -7.78 -27.73
N THR A 203 14.22 -7.02 -26.75
CA THR A 203 14.73 -7.00 -25.38
C THR A 203 13.78 -7.79 -24.49
N GLN A 204 14.29 -8.83 -23.85
CA GLN A 204 13.50 -9.68 -22.96
C GLN A 204 13.15 -8.92 -21.67
N VAL A 205 11.85 -8.83 -21.36
CA VAL A 205 11.36 -8.24 -20.10
C VAL A 205 11.38 -9.33 -19.03
N ASN A 206 12.13 -9.09 -17.95
CA ASN A 206 12.23 -10.05 -16.86
C ASN A 206 10.99 -9.96 -15.95
N LYS A 207 10.10 -10.96 -16.05
CA LYS A 207 8.89 -11.09 -15.22
C LYS A 207 9.12 -11.78 -13.87
N LYS A 208 10.36 -12.16 -13.56
CA LYS A 208 10.72 -12.84 -12.30
C LYS A 208 11.01 -11.79 -11.22
N ASP A 209 10.78 -12.16 -9.96
CA ASP A 209 11.13 -11.33 -8.79
C ASP A 209 10.53 -9.92 -8.70
N ILE A 210 9.38 -9.69 -9.33
CA ILE A 210 8.62 -8.43 -9.25
C ILE A 210 7.69 -8.30 -8.01
N ALA A 211 7.43 -9.41 -7.31
CA ALA A 211 6.65 -9.41 -6.06
C ALA A 211 7.53 -9.15 -4.84
N TRP A 212 6.91 -8.58 -3.80
CA TRP A 212 7.52 -8.43 -2.49
C TRP A 212 7.98 -9.77 -1.92
N LYS A 213 9.16 -9.77 -1.29
CA LYS A 213 9.73 -10.97 -0.65
C LYS A 213 8.80 -11.53 0.43
N SER A 214 8.10 -10.68 1.16
CA SER A 214 7.09 -11.07 2.16
C SER A 214 5.92 -11.84 1.55
N ASP A 215 5.40 -11.38 0.41
CA ASP A 215 4.29 -12.03 -0.28
C ASP A 215 4.70 -13.42 -0.78
N LYS A 216 5.88 -13.51 -1.41
CA LYS A 216 6.44 -14.77 -1.91
C LYS A 216 6.74 -15.80 -0.84
N ASN A 217 7.17 -15.37 0.34
CA ASN A 217 7.69 -16.28 1.36
C ASN A 217 6.65 -16.63 2.42
N ASN A 218 5.75 -15.70 2.75
CA ASN A 218 4.88 -15.82 3.91
C ASN A 218 3.39 -15.81 3.57
N LYS A 219 2.98 -15.08 2.52
CA LYS A 219 1.56 -14.90 2.16
C LYS A 219 1.05 -16.00 1.23
N PHE A 220 1.79 -16.31 0.17
CA PHE A 220 1.37 -17.27 -0.85
C PHE A 220 2.11 -18.62 -0.71
N GLY A 221 1.34 -19.70 -0.70
CA GLY A 221 1.86 -21.07 -0.57
C GLY A 221 2.66 -21.53 -1.79
N LYS A 222 3.69 -22.35 -1.59
CA LYS A 222 4.53 -22.90 -2.67
C LYS A 222 3.82 -23.94 -3.54
N ASN A 223 2.90 -24.69 -2.93
CA ASN A 223 2.30 -25.90 -3.50
C ASN A 223 0.79 -25.71 -3.75
N ILE A 224 0.38 -24.50 -4.15
CA ILE A 224 -0.99 -24.19 -4.53
C ILE A 224 -1.01 -24.10 -6.06
N TYR A 225 -1.77 -24.97 -6.71
CA TYR A 225 -1.87 -25.02 -8.17
C TYR A 225 -3.29 -24.67 -8.59
N PRO A 226 -3.46 -23.97 -9.73
CA PRO A 226 -4.77 -23.69 -10.27
C PRO A 226 -5.57 -24.96 -10.53
N SER A 227 -6.86 -24.94 -10.22
CA SER A 227 -7.81 -26.02 -10.53
C SER A 227 -9.19 -25.43 -10.80
N ASN A 228 -9.89 -25.95 -11.80
CA ASN A 228 -11.25 -25.53 -12.18
C ASN A 228 -11.38 -24.03 -12.54
N PHE A 229 -10.26 -23.34 -12.76
CA PHE A 229 -10.23 -21.91 -13.04
C PHE A 229 -10.72 -21.62 -14.47
N GLN A 230 -11.73 -20.74 -14.59
CA GLN A 230 -12.30 -20.28 -15.87
C GLN A 230 -12.71 -21.40 -16.85
N LYS A 231 -13.14 -22.56 -16.34
CA LYS A 231 -13.67 -23.67 -17.18
C LYS A 231 -15.14 -23.50 -17.60
N GLY A 232 -15.79 -22.42 -17.16
CA GLY A 232 -17.20 -22.10 -17.45
C GLY A 232 -17.42 -21.33 -18.75
N ARG A 233 -18.66 -20.87 -18.96
CA ARG A 233 -19.04 -20.06 -20.15
C ARG A 233 -18.51 -18.64 -20.09
N LEU A 234 -18.38 -18.09 -18.88
CA LEU A 234 -17.80 -16.77 -18.67
C LEU A 234 -16.28 -16.94 -18.50
N ILE A 235 -15.52 -16.17 -19.27
CA ILE A 235 -14.08 -16.01 -19.11
C ILE A 235 -13.86 -14.56 -18.74
N GLY A 236 -13.12 -14.34 -17.65
CA GLY A 236 -12.75 -13.00 -17.20
C GLY A 236 -11.43 -12.57 -17.84
N GLY A 237 -10.41 -12.50 -16.99
CA GLY A 237 -9.05 -12.15 -17.37
C GLY A 237 -8.23 -13.33 -17.91
N ALA A 238 -6.94 -13.36 -17.59
CA ALA A 238 -5.99 -14.34 -18.08
C ALA A 238 -6.25 -15.75 -17.54
N THR A 239 -5.99 -16.74 -18.38
CA THR A 239 -6.05 -18.16 -18.02
C THR A 239 -4.81 -18.58 -17.24
N LEU A 240 -4.97 -19.52 -16.31
CA LEU A 240 -3.88 -20.06 -15.50
C LEU A 240 -3.50 -21.47 -15.96
N ASN A 241 -2.19 -21.73 -16.13
CA ASN A 241 -1.68 -23.08 -16.37
C ASN A 241 -1.59 -23.87 -15.06
N GLU A 242 -2.22 -25.04 -15.02
CA GLU A 242 -2.31 -25.96 -13.88
C GLU A 242 -0.94 -26.51 -13.42
N SER A 243 0.10 -26.43 -14.26
CA SER A 243 1.48 -26.86 -13.93
C SER A 243 2.31 -25.81 -13.18
N ILE A 244 1.86 -24.55 -13.15
CA ILE A 244 2.58 -23.45 -12.50
C ILE A 244 1.83 -23.08 -11.22
N PRO A 245 2.51 -22.99 -10.07
CA PRO A 245 1.85 -22.67 -8.82
C PRO A 245 1.29 -21.24 -8.85
N VAL A 246 0.18 -21.02 -8.14
CA VAL A 246 -0.54 -19.74 -8.04
C VAL A 246 0.42 -18.60 -7.64
N ARG A 247 1.33 -18.84 -6.70
CA ARG A 247 2.37 -17.85 -6.32
C ARG A 247 3.19 -17.31 -7.51
N GLY A 248 3.29 -18.08 -8.61
CA GLY A 248 3.99 -17.78 -9.86
C GLY A 248 3.29 -16.76 -10.76
N TYR A 249 1.97 -16.64 -10.63
CA TYR A 249 1.15 -15.64 -11.33
C TYR A 249 0.90 -14.40 -10.48
N PHE A 250 0.74 -14.61 -9.17
CA PHE A 250 0.50 -13.56 -8.18
C PHE A 250 1.81 -12.85 -7.78
N HIS A 251 2.79 -12.83 -8.68
CA HIS A 251 3.98 -11.97 -8.58
C HIS A 251 3.62 -10.50 -8.78
N HIS A 252 2.45 -10.19 -9.36
CA HIS A 252 2.04 -8.81 -9.57
C HIS A 252 1.62 -8.13 -8.26
N PRO A 253 2.18 -6.95 -7.94
CA PRO A 253 1.73 -6.16 -6.79
C PRO A 253 0.23 -5.82 -6.87
N ALA A 254 -0.38 -5.81 -8.07
CA ALA A 254 -1.82 -5.64 -8.27
C ALA A 254 -2.71 -6.70 -7.59
N TYR A 255 -2.22 -7.92 -7.34
CA TYR A 255 -3.01 -8.98 -6.69
C TYR A 255 -2.83 -8.98 -5.17
N ALA A 256 -1.64 -8.63 -4.71
CA ALA A 256 -1.33 -8.63 -3.28
C ALA A 256 -1.77 -7.33 -2.58
N LEU A 257 -1.73 -6.22 -3.31
CA LEU A 257 -2.06 -4.89 -2.84
C LEU A 257 -3.23 -4.36 -3.68
N LEU A 258 -4.45 -4.55 -3.17
CA LEU A 258 -5.60 -3.81 -3.67
C LEU A 258 -5.30 -2.34 -3.44
N LEU A 259 -5.10 -1.59 -4.52
CA LEU A 259 -4.85 -0.17 -4.40
C LEU A 259 -6.14 0.53 -3.99
N VAL A 260 -6.01 1.50 -3.07
CA VAL A 260 -7.13 2.35 -2.63
C VAL A 260 -7.57 3.29 -3.75
N LEU A 261 -6.70 3.53 -4.74
CA LEU A 261 -6.87 4.45 -5.85
C LEU A 261 -7.63 3.82 -7.02
N ARG A 262 -8.29 4.67 -7.81
CA ARG A 262 -8.97 4.32 -9.06
C ARG A 262 -8.00 3.94 -10.18
N ASP A 263 -6.80 4.50 -10.15
CA ASP A 263 -5.73 4.27 -11.12
C ASP A 263 -4.76 3.22 -10.60
N LEU A 264 -4.69 2.08 -11.30
CA LEU A 264 -3.81 0.98 -10.93
C LEU A 264 -2.52 1.02 -11.72
N ARG A 265 -1.38 1.27 -11.06
CA ARG A 265 -0.04 1.04 -11.62
C ARG A 265 0.54 -0.26 -11.07
N ALA A 266 0.81 -1.22 -11.93
CA ALA A 266 1.47 -2.47 -11.53
C ALA A 266 2.68 -2.77 -12.41
N GLY A 267 3.80 -3.07 -11.74
CA GLY A 267 5.07 -3.38 -12.39
C GLY A 267 5.08 -4.79 -12.96
N ILE A 268 5.68 -4.95 -14.13
CA ILE A 268 5.90 -6.18 -14.90
C ILE A 268 7.38 -6.57 -14.84
#